data_AF-A0A970NAT6-F1
#
_entry.id   AF-A0A970NAT6-F1
#
_cell.length_a   1.000
_cell.length_b   1.000
_cell.length_c   1.000
_cell.angle_alpha   90.00
_cell.angle_beta   90.00
_cell.angle_gamma   90.00
#
_symmetry.space_group_name_H-M   'P 1'
#
loop_
_entity.id
_entity.type
_entity.pdbx_description
1 polymer ?
#
loop_
_entity_poly.entity_id
_entity_poly.type
_entity_poly.pdbx_seq_one_letter_code
_entity_poly.pdbx_strand_id
1 'polypeptide(L)' 'MKIAVAGAGYVGLSNAVLLAQYNRVTAYDIIQDKVDMINAKQSPIIDHDL' A
#
# COMPACT_ATOMS: atom_id res chain seq x y z
N MET A 1 -8.51 -3.98 13.03
CA MET A 1 -9.07 -5.07 12.19
C MET A 1 -7.99 -5.62 11.26
N LYS A 2 -8.22 -6.76 10.57
CA LYS A 2 -7.37 -7.25 9.47
C LYS A 2 -8.00 -6.81 8.15
N ILE A 3 -7.26 -6.07 7.33
CA ILE A 3 -7.76 -5.49 6.08
C ILE A 3 -6.85 -5.91 4.92
N ALA A 4 -7.43 -6.45 3.86
CA ALA A 4 -6.73 -6.75 2.61
C ALA A 4 -7.07 -5.68 1.58
N VAL A 5 -6.06 -5.13 0.90
CA VAL A 5 -6.22 -4.18 -0.20
C VAL A 5 -5.71 -4.83 -1.48
N ALA A 6 -6.56 -4.96 -2.49
CA ALA A 6 -6.19 -5.50 -3.79
C ALA A 6 -5.86 -4.35 -4.76
N GLY A 7 -4.61 -4.30 -5.20
CA GLY A 7 -4.02 -3.25 -6.02
C GLY A 7 -3.30 -2.19 -5.18
N ALA A 8 -2.04 -1.92 -5.52
CA ALA A 8 -1.23 -0.84 -4.95
C ALA A 8 -1.00 0.29 -5.98
N GLY A 9 -2.09 0.73 -6.60
CA GLY A 9 -2.14 2.02 -7.31
C GLY A 9 -2.46 3.16 -6.35
N TYR A 10 -2.77 4.35 -6.89
CA TYR A 10 -3.10 5.54 -6.09
C TYR A 10 -4.17 5.27 -5.02
N VAL A 11 -5.39 4.92 -5.43
CA VAL A 11 -6.52 4.70 -4.50
C VAL A 11 -6.23 3.59 -3.48
N GLY A 12 -5.67 2.47 -3.93
CA GLY A 12 -5.38 1.33 -3.07
C GLY A 12 -4.32 1.65 -2.03
N LEU A 13 -3.21 2.25 -2.45
CA LEU A 13 -2.11 2.58 -1.55
C LEU A 13 -2.48 3.70 -0.56
N SER A 14 -3.15 4.77 -1.00
CA SER A 14 -3.60 5.85 -0.11
C SER A 14 -4.52 5.32 0.99
N ASN A 15 -5.48 4.46 0.66
CA ASN A 15 -6.35 3.83 1.66
C ASN A 15 -5.58 2.83 2.53
N ALA A 16 -4.65 2.06 1.95
CA ALA A 16 -3.85 1.11 2.72
C ALA A 16 -3.06 1.82 3.82
N VAL A 17 -2.40 2.94 3.49
CA VAL A 17 -1.61 3.74 4.43
C VAL A 17 -2.49 4.42 5.47
N LEU A 18 -3.60 5.04 5.08
CA LEU A 18 -4.55 5.65 6.02
C LEU A 18 -5.08 4.62 7.03
N LEU A 19 -5.50 3.45 6.55
CA LEU A 19 -6.08 2.41 7.41
C LEU A 19 -5.04 1.72 8.28
N ALA A 20 -3.77 1.65 7.83
CA ALA A 20 -2.67 1.02 8.54
C ALA A 20 -2.31 1.74 9.85
N GLN A 21 -2.73 2.99 10.03
CA GLN A 21 -2.54 3.76 11.27
C GLN A 21 -3.19 3.07 12.48
N TYR A 22 -4.31 2.37 12.27
CA TYR A 22 -5.10 1.75 13.36
C TYR A 22 -5.47 0.29 13.09
N ASN A 23 -5.05 -0.28 11.96
CA ASN A 23 -5.40 -1.63 11.54
C ASN A 23 -4.18 -2.38 10.98
N ARG A 24 -4.26 -3.71 11.00
CA ARG A 24 -3.29 -4.54 10.27
C ARG A 24 -3.74 -4.64 8.83
N VAL A 25 -3.05 -3.93 7.94
CA VAL A 25 -3.32 -3.89 6.51
C VAL A 25 -2.31 -4.77 5.75
N THR A 26 -2.76 -5.45 4.69
CA THR A 26 -1.88 -6.13 3.73
C THR A 26 -2.31 -5.74 2.33
N ALA A 27 -1.41 -5.08 1.59
CA ALA A 27 -1.63 -4.72 0.19
C ALA A 27 -1.12 -5.84 -0.72
N TYR A 28 -1.91 -6.20 -1.73
CA TYR A 28 -1.60 -7.20 -2.74
C TYR A 28 -1.51 -6.51 -4.10
N ASP A 29 -0.43 -6.75 -4.84
CA ASP A 29 -0.31 -6.31 -6.23
C ASP A 29 0.30 -7.46 -7.04
N ILE A 30 -0.03 -7.51 -8.33
CA ILE A 30 0.51 -8.52 -9.25
C ILE A 30 1.91 -8.13 -9.76
N ILE A 31 2.27 -6.85 -9.63
CA ILE A 31 3.58 -6.34 -10.04
C ILE A 31 4.55 -6.48 -8.88
N GLN A 32 5.49 -7.41 -8.98
CA GLN A 32 6.47 -7.72 -7.93
C GLN A 32 7.27 -6.49 -7.51
N ASP A 33 7.74 -5.67 -8.45
CA ASP A 33 8.51 -4.46 -8.15
C ASP A 33 7.77 -3.50 -7.21
N LYS A 34 6.44 -3.35 -7.37
CA LYS A 34 5.63 -2.53 -6.46
C LYS A 34 5.58 -3.13 -5.06
N VAL A 35 5.44 -4.45 -4.96
CA VAL A 35 5.44 -5.16 -3.67
C VAL A 35 6.78 -4.99 -2.96
N ASP A 36 7.88 -5.11 -3.69
CA ASP A 36 9.23 -4.97 -3.15
C ASP A 36 9.50 -3.54 -2.66
N MET A 37 9.10 -2.52 -3.45
CA MET A 37 9.18 -1.12 -3.03
C MET A 37 8.38 -0.86 -1.74
N ILE A 38 7.13 -1.31 -1.66
CA ILE A 38 6.28 -1.13 -0.48
C ILE A 38 6.89 -1.82 0.75
N ASN A 39 7.41 -3.05 0.59
CA ASN A 39 8.09 -3.77 1.67
C ASN A 39 9.39 -3.07 2.11
N ALA A 40 10.07 -2.37 1.21
CA ALA A 40 11.19 -1.49 1.49
C ALA A 40 10.78 -0.11 2.03
N LYS A 41 9.48 0.12 2.30
CA LYS A 41 8.90 1.40 2.73
C LYS A 41 9.13 2.54 1.73
N GLN A 42 9.16 2.22 0.45
CA GLN A 42 9.26 3.17 -0.65
C GLN A 42 7.92 3.18 -1.40
N SER A 43 7.38 4.37 -1.66
CA SER A 43 6.14 4.49 -2.44
C SER A 43 6.43 4.14 -3.91
N PRO A 44 5.66 3.21 -4.53
CA PRO A 44 5.75 2.93 -5.96
C PRO A 44 5.07 3.98 -6.85
N ILE A 45 4.48 5.02 -6.25
CA ILE A 45 3.82 6.13 -6.92
C ILE A 45 4.32 7.47 -6.36
N ILE A 46 4.25 8.52 -7.16
CA ILE A 46 4.53 9.87 -6.70
C ILE A 46 3.26 10.41 -6.03
N ASP A 47 3.33 10.55 -4.71
CA ASP A 47 2.30 11.16 -3.87
C ASP A 47 3.04 11.80 -2.69
N HIS A 48 2.77 13.08 -2.40
CA HIS A 48 3.48 13.81 -1.35
C HIS A 48 2.90 13.56 0.04
N ASP A 49 1.71 12.98 0.12
CA ASP A 49 1.00 12.71 1.37
C ASP A 49 1.23 11.27 1.88
N LEU A 50 1.97 10.44 1.11
CA LEU A 50 2.31 9.04 1.39
C LEU A 50 3.78 8.85 1.78
#